data_AF-A0A1X6P8V1-F1
#
_entry.id   AF-A0A1X6P8V1-F1
#
_cell.length_a   1.000
_cell.length_b   1.000
_cell.length_c   1.000
_cell.angle_alpha   90.00
_cell.angle_beta   90.00
_cell.angle_gamma   90.00
#
_symmetry.space_group_name_H-M   'P 1'
#
loop_
_entity.id
_entity.type
_entity.pdbx_description
1 polymer ?
#
loop_
_entity_poly.entity_id
_entity_poly.type
_entity_poly.pdbx_seq_one_letter_code
_entity_poly.pdbx_strand_id
1 'polypeptide(L)'
;MGGGSQKYPYPSEVWSPAGGWWANPSAWRRNTGVAFLVSAAVLVPVFLYGEKITERRVTPSRQIPWRKSLGYIGDADHPEK
;
A
#
# COMPACT_ATOMS: atom_id res chain seq x y z
N MET A 1 2.25 22.73 -3.89
CA MET A 1 3.19 22.98 -2.78
C MET A 1 4.59 22.99 -3.36
N GLY A 2 5.25 24.14 -3.36
CA GLY A 2 6.64 24.28 -3.77
C GLY A 2 7.31 25.20 -2.77
N GLY A 3 7.69 24.66 -1.61
CA GLY A 3 8.66 25.32 -0.76
C GLY A 3 10.01 25.11 -1.42
N GLY A 4 10.60 26.14 -2.01
CA GLY A 4 11.82 26.01 -2.79
C GLY A 4 12.71 27.20 -2.55
N SER A 5 13.75 26.99 -1.75
CA SER A 5 14.94 27.82 -1.63
C SER A 5 15.47 28.25 -3.01
N GLN A 6 16.24 29.34 -3.06
CA GLN A 6 16.88 29.81 -4.29
C GLN A 6 17.50 28.66 -5.09
N LYS A 7 17.15 28.56 -6.38
CA LYS A 7 17.74 27.59 -7.29
C LYS A 7 19.13 28.09 -7.67
N TYR A 8 20.15 27.31 -7.37
CA TYR A 8 21.53 27.57 -7.77
C TYR A 8 21.84 26.91 -9.11
N PRO A 9 22.85 27.39 -9.86
CA PRO A 9 23.34 26.69 -11.04
C PRO A 9 23.72 25.26 -10.70
N TYR A 10 23.30 24.31 -11.52
CA TYR A 10 23.60 22.88 -11.37
C TYR A 10 23.90 22.27 -12.75
N PRO A 11 24.72 21.21 -12.82
CA PRO A 11 24.99 20.53 -14.08
C PRO A 11 23.77 19.74 -14.54
N SER A 12 23.25 20.02 -15.75
CA SER A 12 22.03 19.40 -16.29
C SER A 12 22.25 18.00 -16.86
N GLU A 13 23.49 17.63 -17.15
CA GLU A 13 23.85 16.34 -17.76
C GLU A 13 23.96 15.21 -16.73
N VAL A 14 24.00 15.53 -15.43
CA VAL A 14 24.20 14.54 -14.37
C VAL A 14 22.87 13.81 -14.12
N TRP A 15 22.89 12.50 -14.35
CA TRP A 15 21.75 11.62 -14.06
C TRP A 15 21.95 10.84 -12.76
N SER A 16 20.88 10.72 -11.99
CA SER A 16 20.81 9.90 -10.77
C SER A 16 19.47 9.17 -10.72
N PRO A 17 19.43 7.92 -10.23
CA PRO A 17 18.20 7.14 -10.15
C PRO A 17 17.15 7.77 -9.22
N ALA A 18 17.56 8.55 -8.21
CA ALA A 18 16.65 9.23 -7.29
C ALA A 18 16.14 10.60 -7.82
N GLY A 19 16.65 11.04 -8.97
CA GLY A 19 16.46 12.40 -9.49
C GLY A 19 17.66 13.31 -9.23
N GLY A 20 17.59 14.53 -9.78
CA GLY A 20 18.62 15.57 -9.64
C GLY A 20 18.15 16.76 -8.81
N TRP A 21 18.83 17.89 -8.97
CA TRP A 21 18.51 19.13 -8.25
C TRP A 21 17.11 19.66 -8.61
N TRP A 22 16.26 19.85 -7.59
CA TRP A 22 14.88 20.35 -7.72
C TRP A 22 14.03 19.62 -8.76
N ALA A 23 14.14 18.29 -8.82
CA ALA A 23 13.40 17.46 -9.76
C ALA A 23 11.88 17.72 -9.69
N ASN A 24 11.33 18.31 -10.76
CA ASN A 24 9.90 18.52 -10.93
C ASN A 24 9.47 18.08 -12.33
N PRO A 25 9.36 16.76 -12.57
CA PRO A 25 8.95 16.24 -13.87
C PRO A 25 7.49 16.63 -14.16
N SER A 26 7.22 17.05 -15.39
CA SER A 26 5.86 17.46 -15.83
C SER A 26 4.80 16.38 -15.58
N ALA A 27 5.19 15.10 -15.67
CA ALA A 27 4.32 13.94 -15.51
C ALA A 27 4.36 13.29 -14.11
N TRP A 28 4.76 14.02 -13.05
CA TRP A 28 4.90 13.45 -11.70
C TRP A 28 3.66 12.67 -11.23
N ARG A 29 2.45 13.19 -11.49
CA ARG A 29 1.18 12.56 -11.07
C ARG A 29 0.99 11.19 -11.71
N ARG A 30 1.25 11.09 -13.01
CA ARG A 30 1.14 9.84 -13.76
C ARG A 30 2.17 8.83 -13.25
N ASN A 31 3.41 9.26 -13.05
CA ASN A 31 4.49 8.39 -12.58
C ASN A 31 4.19 7.84 -11.17
N THR A 32 3.70 8.68 -10.25
CA THR A 32 3.25 8.24 -8.92
C THR A 32 2.04 7.29 -9.02
N GLY A 33 1.10 7.56 -9.93
CA GLY A 33 -0.04 6.68 -10.18
C GLY A 33 0.39 5.28 -10.64
N VAL A 34 1.35 5.20 -11.57
CA VAL A 34 1.92 3.92 -12.02
C VAL A 34 2.65 3.21 -10.88
N ALA A 35 3.48 3.93 -10.11
CA ALA A 35 4.19 3.35 -8.97
C ALA A 35 3.24 2.75 -7.93
N PHE A 36 2.15 3.47 -7.63
CA PHE A 36 1.11 2.98 -6.73
C PHE A 36 0.39 1.75 -7.30
N LEU A 37 0.03 1.76 -8.59
CA LEU A 37 -0.61 0.63 -9.24
C LEU A 37 0.26 -0.63 -9.20
N VAL A 38 1.55 -0.52 -9.52
CA VAL A 38 2.49 -1.64 -9.44
C VAL A 38 2.61 -2.14 -8.01
N SER A 39 2.72 -1.22 -7.04
CA SER A 39 2.80 -1.58 -5.61
C SER A 39 1.54 -2.33 -5.15
N ALA A 40 0.35 -1.84 -5.51
CA ALA A 40 -0.91 -2.48 -5.17
C ALA A 40 -1.05 -3.86 -5.85
N ALA A 41 -0.65 -3.97 -7.12
CA ALA A 41 -0.68 -5.24 -7.87
C ALA A 41 0.17 -6.33 -7.21
N VAL A 42 1.23 -5.97 -6.49
CA VAL A 42 2.07 -6.92 -5.73
C VAL A 42 1.55 -7.14 -4.31
N LEU A 43 1.26 -6.05 -3.59
CA LEU A 43 0.91 -6.13 -2.16
C LEU A 43 -0.46 -6.79 -1.92
N VAL A 44 -1.45 -6.54 -2.76
CA VAL A 44 -2.79 -7.12 -2.61
C VAL A 44 -2.78 -8.64 -2.70
N PRO A 45 -2.23 -9.30 -3.74
CA PRO A 45 -2.20 -10.76 -3.79
C PRO A 45 -1.35 -11.37 -2.68
N VAL A 46 -0.23 -10.74 -2.30
CA VAL A 46 0.58 -11.19 -1.15
C VAL A 46 -0.24 -11.18 0.14
N PHE A 47 -0.99 -10.11 0.37
CA PHE A 47 -1.90 -10.02 1.52
C PHE A 47 -2.98 -11.10 1.48
N LEU A 48 -3.66 -11.28 0.34
CA LEU A 48 -4.70 -12.30 0.19
C LEU A 48 -4.16 -13.72 0.34
N TYR A 49 -2.94 -13.97 -0.13
CA TYR A 49 -2.27 -15.26 0.03
C TYR A 49 -1.88 -15.51 1.49
N GLY A 50 -1.31 -14.50 2.16
CA GLY A 50 -1.03 -14.57 3.60
C GLY A 50 -2.29 -14.85 4.41
N GLU A 51 -3.40 -14.21 4.06
CA GLU A 51 -4.71 -14.44 4.67
C GLU A 51 -5.19 -15.89 4.51
N LYS A 52 -5.00 -16.49 3.33
CA LYS A 52 -5.38 -17.89 3.07
C LYS A 52 -4.56 -18.89 3.88
N ILE A 53 -3.26 -18.63 4.06
CA ILE A 53 -2.34 -19.54 4.77
C ILE A 53 -2.38 -19.36 6.28
N THR A 54 -2.93 -18.25 6.77
CA THR A 54 -3.02 -17.99 8.20
C THR A 54 -3.99 -18.96 8.86
N GLU A 55 -3.49 -20.12 9.27
CA GLU A 55 -4.21 -21.06 10.13
C GLU A 55 -4.29 -20.50 11.54
N ARG A 56 -5.49 -20.51 12.12
CA ARG A 56 -5.70 -20.16 13.53
C ARG A 56 -5.94 -21.43 14.31
N ARG A 57 -5.16 -21.62 15.38
CA ARG A 57 -5.37 -22.72 16.33
C ARG A 57 -6.68 -22.57 17.11
N VAL A 58 -7.12 -21.33 17.32
CA VAL A 58 -8.32 -21.01 18.09
C VAL A 58 -9.13 -19.95 17.35
N THR A 59 -10.42 -20.21 17.20
CA THR A 59 -11.37 -19.25 16.66
C THR A 59 -11.61 -18.13 17.67
N PRO A 60 -11.69 -16.84 17.27
CA PRO A 60 -11.92 -15.75 18.20
C PRO A 60 -13.22 -15.94 19.00
N SER A 61 -13.27 -15.53 20.27
CA SER A 61 -14.51 -15.57 21.07
C SER A 61 -15.51 -14.47 20.70
N ARG A 62 -15.08 -13.44 19.97
CA ARG A 62 -15.90 -12.31 19.52
C ARG A 62 -15.45 -11.81 18.15
N GLN A 63 -16.34 -11.14 17.43
CA GLN A 63 -16.02 -10.48 16.17
C GLN A 63 -14.90 -9.44 16.34
N ILE A 64 -13.90 -9.49 15.48
CA ILE A 64 -12.82 -8.50 15.43
C ILE A 64 -13.35 -7.25 14.69
N PRO A 65 -13.39 -6.06 15.32
CA PRO A 65 -14.07 -4.88 14.74
C PRO A 65 -13.55 -4.43 13.36
N TRP A 66 -12.23 -4.52 13.15
CA TRP A 66 -11.56 -4.15 11.89
C TRP A 66 -11.46 -5.30 10.90
N ARG A 67 -11.89 -6.52 11.26
CA ARG A 67 -11.74 -7.74 10.46
C ARG A 67 -13.03 -8.54 10.48
N LYS A 68 -14.09 -7.94 9.94
CA LYS A 68 -15.47 -8.48 9.92
C LYS A 68 -15.65 -9.72 9.05
N SER A 69 -14.78 -9.93 8.06
CA SER A 69 -14.79 -11.14 7.23
C SER A 69 -14.30 -12.39 7.97
N LEU A 70 -13.75 -12.22 9.17
CA LEU A 70 -13.32 -13.35 9.99
C LEU A 70 -14.47 -13.84 10.85
N GLY A 71 -14.87 -15.09 10.67
CA GLY A 71 -15.82 -15.74 11.56
C GLY A 71 -15.27 -15.89 12.98
N TYR A 72 -16.16 -15.85 13.96
CA TYR A 72 -15.85 -16.07 15.37
C TYR A 72 -16.74 -17.18 15.95
N ILE A 73 -16.45 -17.64 17.17
CA ILE A 73 -17.12 -18.81 17.78
C ILE A 73 -18.66 -18.64 17.78
N GLY A 74 -19.16 -17.42 18.01
CA GLY A 74 -20.60 -17.15 18.03
C GLY A 74 -21.31 -17.23 16.67
N ASP A 75 -20.58 -17.26 15.54
CA ASP A 75 -21.20 -17.50 14.23
C ASP A 75 -21.58 -18.98 14.06
N ALA A 76 -20.87 -19.91 14.71
CA ALA A 76 -21.22 -21.33 14.69
C ALA A 76 -22.52 -21.62 15.47
N ASP A 77 -22.85 -20.78 16.44
CA ASP A 77 -24.08 -20.87 17.24
C ASP A 77 -25.29 -20.19 16.55
N HIS A 78 -25.07 -19.41 15.48
CA HIS A 78 -26.10 -18.67 14.74
C HIS A 78 -25.92 -18.76 13.21
N PRO A 79 -26.22 -19.92 12.58
CA PRO A 79 -25.87 -20.20 11.17
C PRO A 79 -26.71 -19.47 10.11
N GLU A 80 -27.57 -18.50 10.46
CA GLU A 80 -28.60 -17.93 9.56
C GLU A 80 -28.29 -16.52 9.02
N LYS A 81 -27.01 -16.17 8.79
CA LYS A 81 -26.63 -14.87 8.19
C LYS A 81 -25.80 -15.01 6.92
#